data_AF-A0AAV4V6M6-F1
#
_entry.id   AF-A0AAV4V6M6-F1
#
_cell.length_a   1.000
_cell.length_b   1.000
_cell.length_c   1.000
_cell.angle_alpha   90.00
_cell.angle_beta   90.00
_cell.angle_gamma   90.00
#
_symmetry.space_group_name_H-M   'P 1'
#
loop_
_entity.id
_entity.type
_entity.pdbx_description
1 polymer ?
#
loop_
_entity_poly.entity_id
_entity_poly.type
_entity_poly.pdbx_seq_one_letter_code
_entity_poly.pdbx_strand_id
1 'polypeptide(L)'
;MSDNSTATIHTVEEDFLLDEGACIFEGQIYQSAEQIIRADPCEFCFCFRGDIICLQQSCPPPAPNCHQTMIHGYCCPRYDCPVLVTSRNMTSLTRRKGVQPIIIQRRIEKRAIEKISVEVKGCDINGTFYALGDTVTKASGPCLHCVCEDGGNMRCDPQSAHPATYHDDIEQRIFQKADNGN
;
A
#
# COMPACT_ATOMS: atom_id res chain seq x y z
N MET A 1 10.51 46.19 -57.48
CA MET A 1 10.68 45.02 -58.36
C MET A 1 11.44 43.99 -57.56
N SER A 2 10.87 42.80 -57.50
CA SER A 2 11.07 41.67 -56.59
C SER A 2 12.49 41.11 -56.53
N ASP A 3 13.04 41.04 -55.32
CA ASP A 3 14.13 40.12 -54.97
C ASP A 3 13.56 38.72 -54.77
N ASN A 4 14.09 37.77 -55.53
CA ASN A 4 13.74 36.37 -55.54
C ASN A 4 14.43 35.67 -54.36
N SER A 5 13.81 35.71 -53.18
CA SER A 5 14.26 34.91 -52.04
C SER A 5 13.86 33.46 -52.26
N THR A 6 14.85 32.68 -52.68
CA THR A 6 14.84 31.21 -52.75
C THR A 6 14.18 30.64 -51.50
N ALA A 7 13.00 30.02 -51.68
CA ALA A 7 12.33 29.31 -50.61
C ALA A 7 13.21 28.13 -50.18
N THR A 8 13.80 28.24 -48.99
CA THR A 8 14.37 27.10 -48.28
C THR A 8 13.25 26.09 -48.13
N ILE A 9 13.36 24.96 -48.84
CA ILE A 9 12.61 23.76 -48.52
C ILE A 9 13.12 23.37 -47.13
N HIS A 10 12.39 23.79 -46.10
CA HIS A 10 12.52 23.20 -44.77
C HIS A 10 12.13 21.74 -44.95
N THR A 11 13.16 20.90 -45.00
CA THR A 11 13.04 19.47 -44.81
C THR A 11 12.23 19.24 -43.55
N VAL A 12 11.25 18.35 -43.67
CA VAL A 12 10.42 17.77 -42.62
C VAL A 12 11.32 17.18 -41.52
N GLU A 13 11.88 18.05 -40.67
CA GLU A 13 12.72 17.74 -39.52
C GLU A 13 12.14 18.38 -38.23
N GLU A 14 10.85 18.68 -38.22
CA GLU A 14 10.11 19.15 -37.03
C GLU A 14 8.97 18.18 -36.66
N ASP A 15 9.24 16.90 -36.40
CA ASP A 15 8.21 16.11 -35.69
C ASP A 15 8.66 14.93 -34.82
N PHE A 16 9.95 14.80 -34.49
CA PHE A 16 10.38 13.81 -33.49
C PHE A 16 11.38 14.40 -32.50
N LEU A 17 11.00 15.49 -31.83
CA LEU A 17 11.54 15.83 -30.52
C LEU A 17 10.90 14.92 -29.45
N LEU A 18 11.04 13.60 -29.63
CA LEU A 18 10.87 12.68 -28.51
C LEU A 18 11.96 13.06 -27.51
N ASP A 19 11.54 13.54 -26.34
CA ASP A 19 12.45 13.85 -25.24
C ASP A 19 13.44 12.70 -25.06
N GLU A 20 14.74 13.00 -24.98
CA GLU A 20 15.81 12.00 -25.00
C GLU A 20 15.64 11.06 -23.80
N GLY A 21 15.03 9.88 -24.03
CA GLY A 21 14.64 8.94 -22.97
C GLY A 21 13.13 8.78 -22.72
N ALA A 22 12.27 9.26 -23.63
CA ALA A 22 10.86 8.88 -23.66
C ALA A 22 10.65 7.47 -24.24
N CYS A 23 9.63 6.77 -23.76
CA CYS A 23 9.24 5.44 -24.23
C CYS A 23 8.00 5.53 -25.12
N ILE A 24 7.87 4.61 -26.07
CA ILE A 24 6.66 4.48 -26.89
C ILE A 24 6.00 3.14 -26.61
N PHE A 25 4.75 3.16 -26.17
CA PHE A 25 3.95 1.96 -25.93
C PHE A 25 2.55 2.15 -26.50
N GLU A 26 2.08 1.20 -27.33
CA GLU A 26 0.77 1.26 -28.02
C GLU A 26 0.48 2.58 -28.76
N GLY A 27 1.54 3.21 -29.29
CA GLY A 27 1.44 4.48 -30.01
C GLY A 27 1.32 5.72 -29.10
N GLN A 28 1.41 5.55 -27.78
CA GLN A 28 1.49 6.64 -26.81
C GLN A 28 2.93 6.86 -26.36
N ILE A 29 3.29 8.12 -26.13
CA ILE A 29 4.61 8.53 -25.65
C ILE A 29 4.53 8.72 -24.13
N TYR A 30 5.47 8.10 -23.41
CA TYR A 30 5.60 8.17 -21.96
C TYR A 30 6.94 8.81 -21.61
N GLN A 31 6.93 9.77 -20.69
CA GLN A 31 8.17 10.37 -20.18
C GLN A 31 8.89 9.42 -19.23
N SER A 32 10.20 9.61 -19.05
CA SER A 32 10.95 8.84 -18.06
C SER A 32 10.33 9.01 -16.66
N ALA A 33 10.25 7.91 -15.91
CA ALA A 33 9.53 7.73 -14.65
C ALA A 33 7.98 7.73 -14.73
N GLU A 34 7.39 7.85 -15.91
CA GLU A 34 5.94 7.76 -16.07
C GLU A 34 5.45 6.31 -16.02
N GLN A 35 4.31 6.09 -15.34
CA GLN A 35 3.68 4.77 -15.24
C GLN A 35 2.88 4.45 -16.52
N ILE A 36 3.09 3.25 -17.04
CA ILE A 36 2.34 2.70 -18.16
C ILE A 36 1.28 1.74 -17.59
N ILE A 37 0.01 2.16 -17.63
CA ILE A 37 -1.10 1.36 -17.09
C ILE A 37 -1.37 0.16 -17.99
N ARG A 38 -1.43 -1.02 -17.38
CA ARG A 38 -1.65 -2.30 -18.05
C ARG A 38 -3.06 -2.82 -17.77
N ALA A 39 -3.51 -3.75 -18.61
CA ALA A 39 -4.77 -4.45 -18.40
C ALA A 39 -4.72 -5.40 -17.21
N ASP A 40 -3.57 -6.04 -16.97
CA ASP A 40 -3.32 -6.83 -15.76
C ASP A 40 -2.90 -5.90 -14.61
N PRO A 41 -3.69 -5.78 -13.52
CA PRO A 41 -3.33 -4.94 -12.38
C PRO A 41 -2.12 -5.47 -11.60
N CYS A 42 -1.64 -6.68 -11.88
CA CYS A 42 -0.41 -7.24 -11.32
C CYS A 42 0.85 -6.89 -12.13
N GLU A 43 0.71 -6.30 -13.32
CA GLU A 43 1.82 -5.86 -14.17
C GLU A 43 2.04 -4.36 -14.02
N PHE A 44 3.15 -3.98 -13.37
CA PHE A 44 3.51 -2.59 -13.12
C PHE A 44 4.64 -2.17 -14.05
N CYS A 45 4.31 -1.44 -15.11
CA CYS A 45 5.29 -0.93 -16.06
C CYS A 45 5.53 0.57 -15.85
N PHE A 46 6.78 0.99 -16.00
CA PHE A 46 7.14 2.40 -16.08
C PHE A 46 8.19 2.63 -17.16
N CYS A 47 8.16 3.81 -17.75
CA CYS A 47 9.21 4.25 -18.65
C CYS A 47 10.45 4.67 -17.86
N PHE A 48 11.64 4.28 -18.30
CA PHE A 48 12.89 4.72 -17.70
C PHE A 48 13.94 4.92 -18.77
N ARG A 49 14.27 6.19 -19.08
CA ARG A 49 15.32 6.58 -20.02
C ARG A 49 15.25 5.84 -21.38
N GLY A 50 14.04 5.68 -21.92
CA GLY A 50 13.79 5.03 -23.21
C GLY A 50 13.44 3.55 -23.12
N ASP A 51 13.63 2.91 -21.97
CA ASP A 51 13.29 1.51 -21.74
C ASP A 51 12.00 1.37 -20.94
N ILE A 52 11.14 0.43 -21.35
CA ILE A 52 9.96 0.04 -20.59
C ILE A 52 10.36 -1.06 -19.61
N ILE A 53 10.27 -0.76 -18.32
CA ILE A 53 10.59 -1.70 -17.24
C ILE A 53 9.28 -2.13 -16.58
N CYS A 54 8.99 -3.43 -16.62
CA CYS A 54 7.82 -4.01 -15.97
C CYS A 54 8.21 -4.88 -14.76
N LEU A 55 7.44 -4.76 -13.69
CA LEU A 55 7.45 -5.68 -12.56
C LEU A 55 6.13 -6.44 -12.49
N GLN A 56 6.21 -7.76 -12.33
CA GLN A 56 5.05 -8.57 -11.98
C GLN A 56 4.96 -8.74 -10.46
N GLN A 57 3.82 -8.41 -9.87
CA GLN A 57 3.50 -8.72 -8.48
C GLN A 57 2.82 -10.10 -8.40
N SER A 58 3.25 -10.92 -7.45
CA SER A 58 2.60 -12.18 -7.10
C SER A 58 1.76 -12.01 -5.84
N CYS A 59 0.59 -12.64 -5.81
CA CYS A 59 -0.26 -12.67 -4.63
C CYS A 59 -0.05 -13.96 -3.84
N PRO A 60 -0.13 -13.91 -2.50
CA PRO A 60 -0.01 -15.11 -1.69
C PRO A 60 -1.16 -16.08 -2.01
N PRO A 61 -0.92 -17.39 -2.02
CA PRO A 61 -2.01 -18.35 -2.14
C PRO A 61 -2.95 -18.23 -0.93
N PRO A 62 -4.25 -18.51 -1.08
CA PRO A 62 -5.18 -18.51 0.05
C PRO A 62 -4.73 -19.56 1.07
N ALA A 63 -4.68 -19.17 2.35
CA ALA A 63 -4.44 -20.11 3.43
C ALA A 63 -5.61 -21.11 3.56
N PRO A 64 -5.40 -22.27 4.21
CA PRO A 64 -6.46 -23.25 4.39
C PRO A 64 -7.71 -22.64 5.04
N ASN A 65 -8.88 -22.99 4.51
CA ASN A 65 -10.19 -22.49 4.93
C ASN A 65 -10.47 -21.01 4.66
N CYS A 66 -9.57 -20.26 4.02
CA CYS A 66 -9.86 -18.91 3.57
C CYS A 66 -10.58 -18.91 2.22
N HIS A 67 -11.53 -17.99 2.06
CA HIS A 67 -12.20 -17.73 0.79
C HIS A 67 -11.56 -16.53 0.09
N GLN A 68 -11.23 -16.68 -1.20
CA GLN A 68 -10.69 -15.58 -2.00
C GLN A 68 -11.74 -14.97 -2.92
N THR A 69 -11.74 -13.65 -3.06
CA THR A 69 -12.61 -12.91 -3.98
C THR A 69 -11.79 -11.92 -4.80
N MET A 70 -11.82 -12.05 -6.12
CA MET A 70 -11.13 -11.12 -7.02
C MET A 70 -11.81 -9.75 -6.98
N ILE A 71 -11.01 -8.68 -6.89
CA ILE A 71 -11.51 -7.30 -6.89
C ILE A 71 -10.96 -6.58 -8.12
N HIS A 72 -11.85 -6.02 -8.94
CA HIS A 72 -11.47 -5.31 -10.16
C HIS A 72 -10.55 -4.11 -9.83
N GLY A 73 -9.47 -3.97 -10.59
CA GLY A 73 -8.48 -2.91 -10.41
C GLY A 73 -7.42 -3.17 -9.33
N TYR A 74 -7.49 -4.30 -8.62
CA TYR A 74 -6.47 -4.71 -7.65
C TYR A 74 -5.74 -5.96 -8.14
N CYS A 75 -4.42 -6.01 -7.92
CA CYS A 75 -3.65 -7.20 -8.24
C CYS A 75 -4.08 -8.40 -7.40
N CYS A 76 -4.19 -8.21 -6.08
CA CYS A 76 -4.52 -9.30 -5.17
C CYS A 76 -6.01 -9.41 -4.88
N PRO A 77 -6.52 -10.64 -4.72
CA PRO A 77 -7.86 -10.83 -4.23
C PRO A 77 -7.95 -10.40 -2.77
N ARG A 78 -9.18 -10.22 -2.33
CA ARG A 78 -9.50 -10.18 -0.92
C ARG A 78 -9.58 -11.60 -0.37
N TYR A 79 -9.13 -11.78 0.87
CA TYR A 79 -9.25 -13.03 1.60
C TYR A 79 -10.14 -12.84 2.82
N ASP A 80 -11.10 -13.75 3.01
CA ASP A 80 -11.91 -13.86 4.22
C ASP A 80 -11.57 -15.20 4.88
N CYS A 81 -10.92 -15.14 6.04
CA CYS A 81 -10.37 -16.28 6.76
C CYS A 81 -11.14 -16.51 8.07
N PRO A 82 -11.91 -17.60 8.20
CA PRO A 82 -12.51 -17.99 9.47
C PRO A 82 -11.43 -18.25 10.52
N VAL A 83 -11.53 -17.58 11.66
CA VAL A 83 -10.60 -17.63 12.78
C VAL A 83 -11.35 -17.83 14.08
N LEU A 84 -10.65 -18.33 15.10
CA LEU A 84 -11.26 -18.59 16.40
C LEU A 84 -11.60 -17.27 17.09
N VAL A 85 -12.87 -17.06 17.42
CA VAL A 85 -13.27 -15.98 18.33
C VAL A 85 -12.91 -16.39 19.76
N THR A 86 -12.20 -15.53 20.45
CA THR A 86 -11.88 -15.72 21.87
C THR A 86 -12.09 -14.42 22.63
N SER A 87 -12.14 -14.52 23.96
CA SER A 87 -12.13 -13.36 24.83
C SER A 87 -10.90 -13.35 25.73
N ARG A 88 -10.34 -12.17 25.97
CA ARG A 88 -9.24 -11.97 26.92
C ARG A 88 -9.57 -10.86 27.90
N ASN A 89 -9.22 -11.08 29.15
CA ASN A 89 -9.30 -10.05 30.19
C ASN A 89 -8.17 -9.04 29.98
N MET A 90 -8.53 -7.85 29.51
CA MET A 90 -7.58 -6.78 29.25
C MET A 90 -7.69 -5.73 30.37
N THR A 91 -6.55 -5.37 30.96
CA THR A 91 -6.53 -4.37 32.05
C THR A 91 -6.36 -2.98 31.43
N SER A 92 -7.37 -2.12 31.56
CA SER A 92 -7.27 -0.73 31.09
C SER A 92 -6.97 0.21 32.24
N LEU A 93 -6.03 1.14 32.02
CA LEU A 93 -5.72 2.21 32.95
C LEU A 93 -6.63 3.41 32.63
N THR A 94 -7.83 3.45 33.20
CA THR A 94 -8.69 4.62 33.03
C THR A 94 -8.18 5.78 33.90
N ARG A 95 -7.42 6.70 33.31
CA ARG A 95 -7.22 8.03 33.91
C ARG A 95 -8.54 8.77 33.79
N ARG A 96 -9.29 9.00 34.88
CA ARG A 96 -10.51 9.83 34.85
C ARG A 96 -10.19 11.18 34.20
N LYS A 97 -10.55 11.37 32.93
CA LYS A 97 -10.58 12.69 32.28
C LYS A 97 -11.67 13.49 33.00
N GLY A 98 -11.30 14.53 33.73
CA GLY A 98 -12.27 15.47 34.29
C GLY A 98 -12.28 15.69 35.80
N VAL A 99 -11.20 15.44 36.54
CA VAL A 99 -11.03 16.06 37.88
C VAL A 99 -9.84 16.99 37.82
N GLN A 100 -10.10 18.25 37.48
CA GLN A 100 -9.18 19.35 37.75
C GLN A 100 -8.80 19.30 39.25
N PRO A 101 -7.54 19.51 39.63
CA PRO A 101 -7.17 19.49 41.03
C PRO A 101 -7.92 20.61 41.75
N ILE A 102 -8.85 20.25 42.63
CA ILE A 102 -9.36 21.20 43.62
C ILE A 102 -8.21 21.40 44.61
N ILE A 103 -7.56 22.56 44.57
CA ILE A 103 -6.54 22.96 45.55
C ILE A 103 -7.27 23.32 46.85
N ILE A 104 -7.68 22.30 47.61
CA ILE A 104 -8.09 22.47 49.01
C ILE A 104 -7.11 21.67 49.84
N GLN A 105 -6.13 22.40 50.37
CA GLN A 105 -5.29 22.08 51.52
C GLN A 105 -4.40 20.83 51.44
N ARG A 106 -3.08 21.09 51.43
CA ARG A 106 -1.92 20.19 51.56
C ARG A 106 -2.17 18.75 52.07
N ARG A 107 -2.69 17.87 51.21
CA ARG A 107 -2.51 16.41 51.32
C ARG A 107 -2.32 15.82 49.93
N ILE A 108 -1.10 15.37 49.63
CA ILE A 108 -0.80 14.64 48.40
C ILE A 108 -1.32 13.21 48.60
N GLU A 109 -2.60 12.98 48.33
CA GLU A 109 -3.13 11.62 48.24
C GLU A 109 -2.64 10.98 46.95
N LYS A 110 -1.84 9.92 47.07
CA LYS A 110 -1.45 9.07 45.93
C LYS A 110 -2.73 8.48 45.33
N ARG A 111 -3.23 9.07 44.23
CA ARG A 111 -4.42 8.56 43.53
C ARG A 111 -4.20 7.08 43.20
N ALA A 112 -5.02 6.19 43.77
CA ALA A 112 -5.00 4.78 43.46
C ALA A 112 -5.39 4.58 41.98
N ILE A 113 -4.56 3.85 41.26
CA ILE A 113 -4.87 3.39 39.90
C ILE A 113 -5.83 2.20 40.07
N GLU A 114 -7.13 2.42 39.87
CA GLU A 114 -8.11 1.34 39.78
C GLU A 114 -7.83 0.55 38.48
N LYS A 115 -7.25 -0.64 38.62
CA LYS A 115 -7.06 -1.59 37.52
C LYS A 115 -8.40 -2.29 37.25
N ILE A 116 -9.11 -1.87 36.21
CA ILE A 116 -10.34 -2.53 35.77
C ILE A 116 -9.97 -3.53 34.68
N SER A 117 -10.21 -4.82 34.93
CA SER A 117 -10.11 -5.88 33.93
C SER A 117 -11.43 -5.96 33.17
N VAL A 118 -11.40 -5.70 31.86
CA VAL A 118 -12.56 -5.80 30.96
C VAL A 118 -12.36 -7.01 30.06
N GLU A 119 -13.40 -7.83 29.92
CA GLU A 119 -13.40 -8.92 28.95
C GLU A 119 -13.57 -8.35 27.54
N VAL A 120 -12.56 -8.56 26.69
CA VAL A 120 -12.52 -8.06 25.32
C VAL A 120 -12.64 -9.25 24.37
N LYS A 121 -13.60 -9.20 23.45
CA LYS A 121 -13.73 -10.18 22.36
C LYS A 121 -12.76 -9.85 21.23
N GLY A 122 -12.33 -10.87 20.50
CA GLY A 122 -11.41 -10.73 19.38
C GLY A 122 -11.09 -12.06 18.71
N CYS A 123 -10.10 -12.05 17.84
CA CYS A 123 -9.62 -13.20 17.09
C CYS A 123 -8.36 -13.77 17.73
N ASP A 124 -8.25 -15.09 17.83
CA ASP A 124 -6.97 -15.78 18.01
C ASP A 124 -6.42 -16.19 16.64
N ILE A 125 -5.32 -15.56 16.25
CA ILE A 125 -4.68 -15.77 14.95
C ILE A 125 -3.24 -16.22 15.22
N ASN A 126 -2.96 -17.49 14.97
CA ASN A 126 -1.66 -18.12 15.22
C ASN A 126 -1.15 -17.87 16.66
N GLY A 127 -2.03 -17.98 17.67
CA GLY A 127 -1.70 -17.79 19.08
C GLY A 127 -1.56 -16.33 19.52
N THR A 128 -1.79 -15.38 18.60
CA THR A 128 -1.78 -13.95 18.88
C THR A 128 -3.23 -13.45 18.94
N PHE A 129 -3.58 -12.78 20.05
CA PHE A 129 -4.90 -12.18 20.21
C PHE A 129 -4.95 -10.80 19.56
N TYR A 130 -5.94 -10.59 18.71
CA TYR A 130 -6.26 -9.30 18.10
C TYR A 130 -7.68 -8.93 18.55
N ALA A 131 -7.86 -7.75 19.12
CA ALA A 131 -9.19 -7.26 19.46
C ALA A 131 -9.99 -6.97 18.17
N LEU A 132 -11.32 -6.91 18.29
CA LEU A 132 -12.18 -6.55 17.16
C LEU A 132 -11.80 -5.17 16.62
N GLY A 133 -11.57 -5.10 15.31
CA GLY A 133 -11.07 -3.91 14.60
C GLY A 133 -9.54 -3.77 14.56
N ASP A 134 -8.78 -4.61 15.27
CA ASP A 134 -7.32 -4.55 15.23
C ASP A 134 -6.78 -5.01 13.88
N THR A 135 -5.75 -4.30 13.41
CA THR A 135 -4.94 -4.75 12.27
C THR A 135 -4.10 -5.96 12.68
N VAL A 136 -4.23 -7.03 11.90
CA VAL A 136 -3.43 -8.25 12.02
C VAL A 136 -2.07 -8.00 11.39
N THR A 137 -1.18 -7.38 12.16
CA THR A 137 0.13 -6.90 11.68
C THR A 137 0.99 -7.96 11.00
N LYS A 138 0.94 -9.22 11.45
CA LYS A 138 1.70 -10.33 10.85
C LYS A 138 1.16 -10.79 9.48
N ALA A 139 -0.12 -10.56 9.22
CA ALA A 139 -0.77 -10.91 7.96
C ALA A 139 -0.91 -9.69 7.03
N SER A 140 -0.76 -8.48 7.59
CA SER A 140 -0.76 -7.23 6.83
C SER A 140 0.62 -6.93 6.25
N GLY A 141 0.64 -6.25 5.13
CA GLY A 141 1.85 -5.82 4.43
C GLY A 141 1.54 -4.79 3.35
N PRO A 142 2.46 -4.55 2.41
CA PRO A 142 2.29 -3.51 1.38
C PRO A 142 1.13 -3.76 0.40
N CYS A 143 0.77 -5.03 0.20
CA CYS A 143 -0.23 -5.43 -0.80
C CYS A 143 -1.58 -5.84 -0.17
N LEU A 144 -1.61 -6.15 1.13
CA LEU A 144 -2.78 -6.66 1.85
C LEU A 144 -2.89 -6.01 3.22
N HIS A 145 -4.10 -5.59 3.58
CA HIS A 145 -4.42 -5.12 4.92
C HIS A 145 -5.38 -6.09 5.60
N CYS A 146 -4.94 -6.72 6.68
CA CYS A 146 -5.75 -7.71 7.38
C CYS A 146 -6.29 -7.14 8.70
N VAL A 147 -7.57 -7.31 8.96
CA VAL A 147 -8.27 -6.84 10.17
C VAL A 147 -9.05 -7.99 10.81
N CYS A 148 -9.01 -8.06 12.14
CA CYS A 148 -9.89 -8.94 12.90
C CYS A 148 -11.29 -8.34 12.97
N GLU A 149 -12.26 -9.01 12.36
CA GLU A 149 -13.64 -8.55 12.32
C GLU A 149 -14.56 -9.30 13.27
N ASP A 150 -15.75 -8.74 13.47
CA ASP A 150 -16.81 -9.34 14.25
C ASP A 150 -17.21 -10.71 13.68
N GLY A 151 -17.45 -11.67 14.57
CA GLY A 151 -17.90 -13.01 14.19
C GLY A 151 -16.78 -14.02 13.86
N GLY A 152 -15.52 -13.65 14.05
CA GLY A 152 -14.40 -14.59 13.87
C GLY A 152 -13.96 -14.70 12.43
N ASN A 153 -13.89 -13.57 11.74
CA ASN A 153 -13.36 -13.49 10.39
C ASN A 153 -12.14 -12.56 10.40
N MET A 154 -11.02 -13.04 9.91
CA MET A 154 -9.90 -12.18 9.54
C MET A 154 -10.07 -11.82 8.07
N ARG A 155 -10.36 -10.55 7.81
CA ARG A 155 -10.52 -10.03 6.46
C ARG A 155 -9.24 -9.36 6.01
N CYS A 156 -8.70 -9.78 4.89
CA CYS A 156 -7.55 -9.19 4.23
C CYS A 156 -7.99 -8.53 2.93
N ASP A 157 -8.12 -7.20 2.93
CA ASP A 157 -8.44 -6.44 1.73
C ASP A 157 -7.15 -6.05 0.99
N PRO A 158 -7.15 -6.08 -0.36
CA PRO A 158 -6.02 -5.62 -1.13
C PRO A 158 -5.83 -4.11 -0.94
N GLN A 159 -4.60 -3.71 -0.65
CA GLN A 159 -4.24 -2.30 -0.68
C GLN A 159 -3.96 -1.92 -2.12
N SER A 160 -4.46 -0.76 -2.54
CA SER A 160 -4.02 -0.18 -3.80
C SER A 160 -2.53 0.06 -3.60
N ALA A 161 -1.68 -0.64 -4.35
CA ALA A 161 -0.29 -0.28 -4.48
C ALA A 161 -0.27 1.11 -5.12
N HIS A 162 -0.41 2.16 -4.32
CA HIS A 162 -0.29 3.52 -4.82
C HIS A 162 1.17 3.69 -5.23
N PRO A 163 1.45 4.19 -6.43
CA PRO A 163 2.82 4.44 -6.88
C PRO A 163 3.59 5.38 -5.92
N ALA A 164 2.90 6.12 -5.04
CA ALA A 164 3.51 6.97 -4.02
C ALA A 164 4.35 6.22 -2.96
N THR A 165 4.06 4.95 -2.65
CA THR A 165 4.92 4.11 -1.79
C THR A 165 5.87 3.23 -2.61
N TYR A 166 5.72 3.23 -3.93
CA TYR A 166 6.52 2.44 -4.87
C TYR A 166 7.76 3.22 -5.34
N HIS A 167 7.81 4.54 -5.13
CA HIS A 167 8.98 5.36 -5.44
C HIS A 167 10.24 4.86 -4.71
N ASP A 168 10.11 4.45 -3.44
CA ASP A 168 11.26 4.00 -2.62
C ASP A 168 11.77 2.59 -3.00
N ASP A 169 10.88 1.67 -3.41
CA ASP A 169 11.24 0.29 -3.79
C ASP A 169 11.63 0.16 -5.29
N ILE A 170 11.05 0.98 -6.17
CA ILE A 170 11.45 1.07 -7.58
C ILE A 170 12.90 1.50 -7.67
N GLU A 171 13.31 2.56 -6.96
CA GLU A 171 14.67 3.08 -7.04
C GLU A 171 15.69 1.96 -6.79
N GLN A 172 15.51 1.17 -5.72
CA GLN A 172 16.42 0.07 -5.40
C GLN A 172 16.48 -1.00 -6.50
N ARG A 173 15.36 -1.35 -7.14
CA ARG A 173 15.33 -2.35 -8.23
C ARG A 173 15.86 -1.82 -9.56
N ILE A 174 15.67 -0.53 -9.84
CA ILE A 174 16.29 0.15 -10.99
C ILE A 174 17.81 0.16 -10.82
N PHE A 175 18.33 0.55 -9.65
CA PHE A 175 19.77 0.52 -9.37
C PHE A 175 20.36 -0.89 -9.54
N GLN A 176 19.68 -1.93 -9.05
CA GLN A 176 20.15 -3.30 -9.19
C GLN A 176 20.19 -3.80 -10.66
N LYS A 177 19.32 -3.31 -11.54
CA LYS A 177 19.38 -3.62 -12.98
C LYS A 177 20.45 -2.81 -13.71
N ALA A 178 20.70 -1.57 -13.29
CA ALA A 178 21.78 -0.75 -13.84
C ALA A 178 23.18 -1.33 -13.55
N ASP A 179 23.37 -1.94 -12.37
CA ASP A 179 24.66 -2.53 -11.97
C ASP A 179 24.96 -3.91 -12.61
N ASN A 180 23.94 -4.61 -13.10
CA ASN A 180 24.08 -5.92 -13.76
C ASN A 180 24.20 -5.84 -15.29
N GLY A 181 24.28 -4.62 -15.85
CA GLY A 181 24.50 -4.35 -17.26
C GLY A 181 25.97 -4.16 -17.64
N ASN A 182 26.87 -5.04 -17.16
CA ASN A 182 28.25 -5.16 -17.63
C ASN A 182 28.50 -6.55 -18.24
#